data_AF-A0A9E0QVE7-F1
#
_entry.id   AF-A0A9E0QVE7-F1
#
_cell.length_a   1.000
_cell.length_b   1.000
_cell.length_c   1.000
_cell.angle_alpha   90.00
_cell.angle_beta   90.00
_cell.angle_gamma   90.00
#
_symmetry.space_group_name_H-M   'P 1'
#
loop_
_entity.id
_entity.type
_entity.pdbx_description
1 polymer ?
#
loop_
_entity_poly.entity_id
_entity_poly.type
_entity_poly.pdbx_seq_one_letter_code
_entity_poly.pdbx_strand_id
1 'polypeptide(L)'
;RVNLIAERPGVVCLNAAAIHAANAVDPMITVATVVPHHQIHAGGMIATVKIIAYGVPRAALQRAAEAAQGAVRLAVARYRTASLIVTDVPGGPGDKGADAIAARVTGLGMEMVETVLCAHEEAALAAAITGAKGEIVLILTASATSDPFDTAPQALRAAGGMVERFGMPVDPGNLLFLGRLGARPVIGLPGSARSPVLHGADWVLARVACGLPCGAAEIAAMGVGGLLKEIPTRPQPRRGGRG
;
A
#
# COMPACT_ATOMS: atom_id res chain seq x y z
N ARG A 1 -31.00 3.27 7.42
CA ARG A 1 -29.53 3.31 7.17
C ARG A 1 -29.02 1.88 7.07
N VAL A 2 -28.12 1.60 6.14
CA VAL A 2 -27.43 0.31 5.99
C VAL A 2 -25.93 0.58 5.89
N ASN A 3 -25.09 -0.25 6.50
CA ASN A 3 -23.64 -0.14 6.40
C ASN A 3 -23.08 -1.41 5.74
N LEU A 4 -22.08 -1.25 4.88
CA LEU A 4 -21.26 -2.34 4.38
C LEU A 4 -19.99 -2.41 5.22
N ILE A 5 -19.80 -3.53 5.92
CA ILE A 5 -18.68 -3.76 6.83
C ILE A 5 -17.78 -4.83 6.22
N ALA A 6 -16.47 -4.62 6.29
CA ALA A 6 -15.49 -5.61 5.84
C ALA A 6 -15.43 -6.78 6.83
N GLU A 7 -15.62 -8.01 6.37
CA GLU A 7 -15.48 -9.20 7.22
C GLU A 7 -14.01 -9.56 7.48
N ARG A 8 -13.12 -9.13 6.59
CA ARG A 8 -11.69 -9.49 6.58
C ARG A 8 -10.84 -8.28 6.17
N PRO A 9 -9.53 -8.30 6.46
CA PRO A 9 -8.63 -7.29 5.93
C PRO A 9 -8.53 -7.35 4.40
N GLY A 10 -8.30 -6.21 3.77
CA GLY A 10 -8.12 -6.15 2.33
C GLY A 10 -8.10 -4.73 1.78
N VAL A 11 -8.22 -4.62 0.46
CA VAL A 11 -8.26 -3.36 -0.29
C VAL A 11 -9.63 -3.19 -0.93
N VAL A 12 -10.27 -2.04 -0.68
CA VAL A 12 -11.58 -1.72 -1.24
C VAL A 12 -11.43 -1.29 -2.71
N CYS A 13 -12.05 -2.04 -3.61
CA CYS A 13 -12.17 -1.71 -5.03
C CYS A 13 -13.55 -1.10 -5.29
N LEU A 14 -13.56 0.05 -5.97
CA LEU A 14 -14.78 0.82 -6.23
C LEU A 14 -14.97 1.04 -7.74
N ASN A 15 -16.21 0.88 -8.20
CA ASN A 15 -16.65 1.47 -9.46
C ASN A 15 -17.24 2.86 -9.16
N ALA A 16 -16.40 3.89 -9.25
CA ALA A 16 -16.82 5.26 -8.94
C ALA A 16 -18.00 5.72 -9.82
N ALA A 17 -18.03 5.33 -11.10
CA ALA A 17 -19.12 5.69 -12.00
C ALA A 17 -20.47 5.10 -11.56
N ALA A 18 -20.49 3.85 -11.10
CA ALA A 18 -21.70 3.22 -10.54
C ALA A 18 -22.18 3.90 -9.26
N ILE A 19 -21.25 4.26 -8.35
CA ILE A 19 -21.58 5.02 -7.13
C ILE A 19 -22.15 6.40 -7.48
N HIS A 20 -21.54 7.11 -8.43
CA HIS A 20 -22.03 8.42 -8.89
C HIS A 20 -23.41 8.30 -9.54
N ALA A 21 -23.63 7.28 -10.39
CA ALA A 21 -24.92 7.03 -11.02
C ALA A 21 -26.01 6.75 -9.99
N ALA A 22 -25.74 5.95 -8.96
CA ALA A 22 -26.68 5.68 -7.87
C ALA A 22 -27.05 6.96 -7.09
N ASN A 23 -26.05 7.77 -6.75
CA ASN A 23 -26.24 9.05 -6.04
C ASN A 23 -26.95 10.12 -6.88
N ALA A 24 -26.92 10.02 -8.20
CA ALA A 24 -27.59 10.96 -9.10
C ALA A 24 -29.10 10.67 -9.26
N VAL A 25 -29.59 9.51 -8.80
CA VAL A 25 -31.01 9.12 -8.99
C VAL A 25 -31.97 9.99 -8.20
N ASP A 26 -31.64 10.28 -6.93
CA ASP A 26 -32.48 11.06 -6.02
C ASP A 26 -31.60 11.63 -4.89
N PRO A 27 -31.62 12.94 -4.62
CA PRO A 27 -30.77 13.56 -3.60
C PRO A 27 -31.03 13.07 -2.17
N MET A 28 -32.18 12.42 -1.91
CA MET A 28 -32.51 11.83 -0.61
C MET A 28 -31.96 10.40 -0.45
N ILE A 29 -31.41 9.79 -1.50
CA ILE A 29 -30.75 8.47 -1.48
C ILE A 29 -29.26 8.68 -1.62
N THR A 30 -28.50 8.32 -0.59
CA THR A 30 -27.03 8.52 -0.61
C THR A 30 -26.29 7.23 -0.33
N VAL A 31 -25.23 7.01 -1.12
CA VAL A 31 -24.22 5.97 -0.98
C VAL A 31 -22.88 6.68 -0.81
N ALA A 32 -22.31 6.60 0.38
CA ALA A 32 -20.98 7.12 0.68
C ALA A 32 -20.02 5.96 0.94
N THR A 33 -18.83 6.00 0.36
CA THR A 33 -17.79 4.96 0.49
C THR A 33 -16.50 5.56 1.02
N VAL A 34 -15.58 4.72 1.48
CA VAL A 34 -14.16 5.07 1.58
C VAL A 34 -13.59 5.44 0.19
N VAL A 35 -12.37 5.96 0.14
CA VAL A 35 -11.68 6.24 -1.14
C VAL A 35 -11.30 4.96 -1.88
N PRO A 36 -11.12 4.99 -3.21
CA PRO A 36 -10.64 3.84 -3.97
C PRO A 36 -9.31 3.31 -3.42
N HIS A 37 -9.15 1.99 -3.39
CA HIS A 37 -7.97 1.29 -2.88
C HIS A 37 -7.66 1.53 -1.39
N HIS A 38 -8.64 1.97 -0.61
CA HIS A 38 -8.48 2.06 0.84
C HIS A 38 -8.21 0.67 1.43
N GLN A 39 -7.10 0.52 2.15
CA GLN A 39 -6.84 -0.67 2.97
C GLN A 39 -7.76 -0.63 4.19
N ILE A 40 -8.47 -1.73 4.43
CA ILE A 40 -9.43 -1.85 5.51
C ILE A 40 -9.13 -3.07 6.35
N HIS A 41 -9.42 -2.97 7.65
CA HIS A 41 -9.35 -4.08 8.60
C HIS A 41 -10.72 -4.77 8.71
N ALA A 42 -10.73 -5.99 9.26
CA ALA A 42 -11.98 -6.67 9.61
C ALA A 42 -12.80 -5.82 10.61
N GLY A 43 -14.10 -5.65 10.36
CA GLY A 43 -14.98 -4.75 11.11
C GLY A 43 -14.98 -3.30 10.62
N GLY A 44 -14.09 -2.93 9.69
CA GLY A 44 -14.05 -1.58 9.12
C GLY A 44 -15.27 -1.29 8.22
N MET A 45 -15.78 -0.06 8.27
CA MET A 45 -16.89 0.37 7.43
C MET A 45 -16.41 0.77 6.03
N ILE A 46 -16.84 0.03 5.01
CA ILE A 46 -16.53 0.30 3.59
C ILE A 46 -17.45 1.38 3.03
N ALA A 47 -18.75 1.28 3.33
CA ALA A 47 -19.76 2.18 2.80
C ALA A 47 -20.96 2.32 3.75
N THR A 48 -21.70 3.42 3.59
CA THR A 48 -22.98 3.64 4.25
C THR A 48 -24.02 4.11 3.25
N VAL A 49 -25.20 3.51 3.32
CA VAL A 49 -26.38 3.88 2.51
C VAL A 49 -27.41 4.52 3.43
N LYS A 50 -27.86 5.72 3.08
CA LYS A 50 -28.83 6.50 3.86
C LYS A 50 -29.96 6.99 2.98
N ILE A 51 -31.18 6.77 3.46
CA ILE A 51 -32.34 7.57 3.07
C ILE A 51 -32.38 8.75 4.04
N ILE A 52 -32.28 9.97 3.52
CA ILE A 52 -32.19 11.20 4.33
C ILE A 52 -33.57 11.56 4.89
N ALA A 53 -34.61 11.47 4.06
CA ALA A 53 -35.99 11.70 4.45
C ALA A 53 -36.63 10.48 5.13
N TYR A 54 -37.87 10.64 5.63
CA TYR A 54 -38.64 9.52 6.18
C TYR A 54 -38.94 8.42 5.16
N GLY A 55 -38.96 8.75 3.88
CA GLY A 55 -39.16 7.81 2.79
C GLY A 55 -38.77 8.41 1.44
N VAL A 56 -38.65 7.55 0.44
CA VAL A 56 -38.36 7.92 -0.95
C VAL A 56 -39.27 7.12 -1.88
N PRO A 57 -39.53 7.60 -3.11
CA PRO A 57 -40.27 6.84 -4.10
C PRO A 57 -39.63 5.46 -4.36
N ARG A 58 -40.44 4.39 -4.35
CA ARG A 58 -39.95 3.02 -4.58
C ARG A 58 -39.15 2.89 -5.88
N ALA A 59 -39.61 3.52 -6.95
CA ALA A 59 -38.93 3.50 -8.25
C ALA A 59 -37.54 4.17 -8.20
N ALA A 60 -37.36 5.24 -7.41
CA ALA A 60 -36.06 5.87 -7.23
C ALA A 60 -35.10 4.94 -6.47
N LEU A 61 -35.58 4.31 -5.40
CA LEU A 61 -34.80 3.32 -4.64
C LEU A 61 -34.35 2.13 -5.52
N GLN A 62 -35.25 1.59 -6.34
CA GLN A 62 -34.92 0.48 -7.25
C GLN A 62 -33.84 0.86 -8.26
N ARG A 63 -33.99 2.00 -8.95
CA ARG A 63 -32.97 2.47 -9.89
C ARG A 63 -31.62 2.74 -9.23
N ALA A 64 -31.61 3.33 -8.03
CA ALA A 64 -30.37 3.57 -7.29
C ALA A 64 -29.68 2.25 -6.89
N ALA A 65 -30.46 1.26 -6.45
CA ALA A 65 -29.94 -0.06 -6.11
C ALA A 65 -29.38 -0.81 -7.33
N GLU A 66 -30.09 -0.76 -8.46
CA GLU A 66 -29.64 -1.33 -9.75
C GLU A 66 -28.34 -0.65 -10.22
N ALA A 67 -28.27 0.68 -10.16
CA ALA A 67 -27.07 1.42 -10.53
C ALA A 67 -25.86 1.12 -9.64
N ALA A 68 -26.08 0.82 -8.36
CA ALA A 68 -25.02 0.51 -7.39
C ALA A 68 -24.59 -0.98 -7.42
N GLN A 69 -25.22 -1.83 -8.22
CA GLN A 69 -24.95 -3.26 -8.22
C GLN A 69 -23.49 -3.54 -8.62
N GLY A 70 -22.77 -4.29 -7.77
CA GLY A 70 -21.35 -4.59 -7.99
C GLY A 70 -20.40 -3.40 -7.86
N ALA A 71 -20.87 -2.24 -7.38
CA ALA A 71 -20.05 -1.03 -7.29
C ALA A 71 -18.92 -1.10 -6.25
N VAL A 72 -19.02 -2.05 -5.31
CA VAL A 72 -18.05 -2.24 -4.22
C VAL A 72 -17.60 -3.69 -4.20
N ARG A 73 -16.28 -3.91 -4.18
CA ARG A 73 -15.65 -5.23 -4.00
C ARG A 73 -14.51 -5.13 -3.01
N LEU A 74 -14.37 -6.11 -2.14
CA LEU A 74 -13.19 -6.25 -1.28
C LEU A 74 -12.18 -7.21 -1.94
N ALA A 75 -10.98 -6.73 -2.23
CA ALA A 75 -9.86 -7.57 -2.62
C ALA A 75 -9.11 -8.01 -1.35
N VAL A 76 -9.04 -9.31 -1.10
CA VAL A 76 -8.29 -9.88 0.03
C VAL A 76 -6.91 -10.34 -0.43
N ALA A 77 -5.97 -10.49 0.52
CA ALA A 77 -4.62 -10.95 0.22
C ALA A 77 -4.63 -12.32 -0.51
N ARG A 78 -3.96 -12.37 -1.66
CA ARG A 78 -3.71 -13.58 -2.45
C ARG A 78 -2.44 -14.28 -1.98
N TYR A 79 -1.40 -13.49 -1.70
CA TYR A 79 -0.20 -13.96 -1.04
C TYR A 79 -0.46 -14.14 0.45
N ARG A 80 0.09 -15.17 1.06
CA ARG A 80 -0.11 -15.53 2.47
C ARG A 80 1.11 -15.22 3.31
N THR A 81 2.30 -15.22 2.71
CA THR A 81 3.57 -15.14 3.42
C THR A 81 4.48 -14.03 2.87
N ALA A 82 5.30 -13.45 3.75
CA ALA A 82 6.37 -12.54 3.38
C ALA A 82 7.67 -12.88 4.11
N SER A 83 8.81 -12.66 3.45
CA SER A 83 10.13 -12.62 4.10
C SER A 83 10.59 -11.17 4.20
N LEU A 84 11.12 -10.79 5.35
CA LEU A 84 11.81 -9.51 5.53
C LEU A 84 13.32 -9.73 5.47
N ILE A 85 14.00 -9.01 4.59
CA ILE A 85 15.46 -8.92 4.59
C ILE A 85 15.82 -7.53 5.11
N VAL A 86 16.63 -7.49 6.16
CA VAL A 86 17.17 -6.25 6.72
C VAL A 86 18.67 -6.25 6.45
N THR A 87 19.13 -5.31 5.64
CA THR A 87 20.58 -5.11 5.50
C THR A 87 21.08 -4.25 6.64
N ASP A 88 22.31 -4.47 7.10
CA ASP A 88 22.96 -3.65 8.12
C ASP A 88 24.39 -3.27 7.75
N VAL A 89 24.90 -2.24 8.42
CA VAL A 89 26.31 -1.80 8.38
C VAL A 89 26.81 -1.69 9.82
N PRO A 90 28.13 -1.75 10.09
CA PRO A 90 28.66 -1.51 11.43
C PRO A 90 28.17 -0.18 12.02
N GLY A 91 27.50 -0.22 13.18
CA GLY A 91 26.88 0.95 13.82
C GLY A 91 25.55 1.38 13.21
N GLY A 92 24.98 0.57 12.31
CA GLY A 92 23.71 0.79 11.66
C GLY A 92 22.50 0.53 12.56
N PRO A 93 21.29 0.66 12.00
CA PRO A 93 20.05 0.50 12.76
C PRO A 93 19.76 -0.96 13.14
N GLY A 94 20.46 -1.96 12.59
CA GLY A 94 20.13 -3.37 12.81
C GLY A 94 18.69 -3.70 12.39
N ASP A 95 18.06 -4.58 13.16
CA ASP A 95 16.70 -5.06 12.97
C ASP A 95 15.60 -4.04 13.35
N LYS A 96 15.95 -2.82 13.79
CA LYS A 96 14.98 -1.80 14.21
C LYS A 96 13.88 -1.58 13.18
N GLY A 97 12.63 -1.72 13.59
CA GLY A 97 11.48 -1.54 12.69
C GLY A 97 11.06 -2.81 11.96
N ALA A 98 11.71 -3.96 12.17
CA ALA A 98 11.19 -5.26 11.75
C ALA A 98 9.76 -5.49 12.29
N ASP A 99 9.51 -5.14 13.57
CA ASP A 99 8.17 -5.21 14.18
C ASP A 99 7.14 -4.34 13.45
N ALA A 100 7.53 -3.14 13.00
CA ALA A 100 6.64 -2.26 12.25
C ALA A 100 6.28 -2.88 10.89
N ILE A 101 7.24 -3.52 10.20
CA ILE A 101 6.97 -4.20 8.93
C ILE A 101 6.14 -5.46 9.15
N ALA A 102 6.44 -6.25 10.18
CA ALA A 102 5.65 -7.42 10.55
C ALA A 102 4.19 -7.04 10.87
N ALA A 103 3.98 -5.92 11.59
CA ALA A 103 2.64 -5.41 11.85
C ALA A 103 1.88 -5.03 10.57
N ARG A 104 2.56 -4.45 9.56
CA ARG A 104 1.95 -4.16 8.25
C ARG A 104 1.51 -5.43 7.51
N VAL A 105 2.35 -6.46 7.53
CA VAL A 105 2.06 -7.78 6.93
C VAL A 105 0.88 -8.44 7.66
N THR A 106 0.91 -8.51 8.99
CA THR A 106 -0.18 -9.05 9.81
C THR A 106 -1.49 -8.28 9.60
N GLY A 107 -1.42 -6.95 9.46
CA GLY A 107 -2.58 -6.09 9.19
C GLY A 107 -3.29 -6.39 7.86
N LEU A 108 -2.65 -7.10 6.93
CA LEU A 108 -3.24 -7.60 5.69
C LEU A 108 -3.74 -9.04 5.78
N GLY A 109 -3.62 -9.67 6.95
CA GLY A 109 -3.95 -11.08 7.16
C GLY A 109 -2.90 -12.04 6.59
N MET A 110 -1.65 -11.58 6.46
CA MET A 110 -0.50 -12.37 6.03
C MET A 110 0.41 -12.71 7.21
N GLU A 111 1.35 -13.63 6.98
CA GLU A 111 2.37 -14.05 7.95
C GLU A 111 3.77 -13.59 7.51
N MET A 112 4.55 -13.05 8.45
CA MET A 112 6.00 -12.85 8.25
C MET A 112 6.72 -14.15 8.62
N VAL A 113 7.18 -14.92 7.63
CA VAL A 113 7.73 -16.27 7.87
C VAL A 113 9.19 -16.27 8.29
N GLU A 114 9.91 -15.19 8.02
CA GLU A 114 11.29 -15.00 8.47
C GLU A 114 11.71 -13.53 8.40
N THR A 115 12.70 -13.20 9.23
CA THR A 115 13.50 -11.99 9.12
C THR A 115 14.96 -12.38 8.96
N VAL A 116 15.59 -11.97 7.86
CA VAL A 116 16.99 -12.28 7.52
C VAL A 116 17.82 -11.02 7.65
N LEU A 117 18.90 -11.08 8.44
CA LEU A 117 19.90 -10.02 8.52
C LEU A 117 21.07 -10.34 7.59
N CYS A 118 21.51 -9.36 6.79
CA CYS A 118 22.71 -9.51 5.96
C CYS A 118 23.51 -8.20 5.88
N ALA A 119 24.74 -8.28 5.38
CA ALA A 119 25.53 -7.08 5.08
C ALA A 119 24.82 -6.22 4.01
N HIS A 120 24.98 -4.90 4.09
CA HIS A 120 24.55 -3.97 3.05
C HIS A 120 25.50 -3.99 1.85
N GLU A 121 25.55 -5.14 1.19
CA GLU A 121 26.38 -5.41 0.02
C GLU A 121 25.57 -6.16 -1.03
N GLU A 122 25.79 -5.86 -2.31
CA GLU A 122 24.99 -6.40 -3.41
C GLU A 122 24.95 -7.94 -3.42
N ALA A 123 26.11 -8.59 -3.25
CA ALA A 123 26.22 -10.04 -3.27
C ALA A 123 25.50 -10.71 -2.09
N ALA A 124 25.67 -10.17 -0.87
CA ALA A 124 25.03 -10.70 0.33
C ALA A 124 23.51 -10.56 0.26
N LEU A 125 23.02 -9.39 -0.19
CA LEU A 125 21.59 -9.14 -0.36
C LEU A 125 21.00 -9.98 -1.52
N ALA A 126 21.72 -10.17 -2.63
CA ALA A 126 21.27 -11.01 -3.73
C ALA A 126 21.09 -12.48 -3.30
N ALA A 127 22.02 -12.99 -2.49
CA ALA A 127 21.91 -14.31 -1.88
C ALA A 127 20.69 -14.42 -0.95
N ALA A 128 20.46 -13.41 -0.10
CA ALA A 128 19.29 -13.35 0.77
C ALA A 128 17.96 -13.28 -0.01
N ILE A 129 17.90 -12.49 -1.09
CA ILE A 129 16.73 -12.39 -1.97
C ILE A 129 16.43 -13.75 -2.62
N THR A 130 17.47 -14.47 -3.05
CA THR A 130 17.33 -15.79 -3.68
C THR A 130 16.83 -16.83 -2.67
N GLY A 131 17.41 -16.84 -1.45
CA GLY A 131 17.09 -17.79 -0.38
C GLY A 131 15.82 -17.50 0.42
N ALA A 132 15.17 -16.35 0.22
CA ALA A 132 13.92 -16.01 0.89
C ALA A 132 12.82 -17.06 0.64
N LYS A 133 11.99 -17.33 1.65
CA LYS A 133 10.95 -18.36 1.66
C LYS A 133 9.54 -17.81 1.40
N GLY A 134 9.30 -16.55 1.73
CA GLY A 134 8.01 -15.90 1.60
C GLY A 134 7.62 -15.67 0.14
N GLU A 135 6.31 -15.63 -0.10
CA GLU A 135 5.74 -15.32 -1.41
C GLU A 135 5.95 -13.86 -1.83
N ILE A 136 6.20 -12.97 -0.88
CA ILE A 136 6.67 -11.59 -1.11
C ILE A 136 8.00 -11.40 -0.37
N VAL A 137 8.97 -10.73 -1.02
CA VAL A 137 10.21 -10.31 -0.36
C VAL A 137 10.14 -8.82 -0.07
N LEU A 138 10.33 -8.45 1.20
CA LEU A 138 10.45 -7.07 1.65
C LEU A 138 11.92 -6.81 2.00
N ILE A 139 12.47 -5.69 1.55
CA ILE A 139 13.86 -5.33 1.80
C ILE A 139 13.88 -4.01 2.56
N LEU A 140 14.44 -4.01 3.77
CA LEU A 140 14.65 -2.81 4.57
C LEU A 140 16.15 -2.52 4.64
N THR A 141 16.58 -1.47 3.96
CA THR A 141 18.00 -1.16 3.80
C THR A 141 18.61 -0.45 5.02
N ALA A 142 19.93 -0.59 5.17
CA ALA A 142 20.72 0.08 6.21
C ALA A 142 20.85 1.58 5.95
N SER A 143 20.95 1.94 4.66
CA SER A 143 21.04 3.30 4.13
C SER A 143 19.79 3.64 3.30
N ALA A 144 19.60 4.92 2.99
CA ALA A 144 18.51 5.34 2.11
C ALA A 144 18.81 4.94 0.66
N THR A 145 18.02 4.02 0.09
CA THR A 145 18.10 3.69 -1.33
C THR A 145 17.71 4.91 -2.16
N SER A 146 18.69 5.58 -2.75
CA SER A 146 18.49 6.92 -3.35
C SER A 146 18.45 6.91 -4.88
N ASP A 147 18.81 5.77 -5.50
CA ASP A 147 18.93 5.62 -6.94
C ASP A 147 18.46 4.23 -7.44
N PRO A 148 17.92 4.10 -8.68
CA PRO A 148 17.56 2.80 -9.27
C PRO A 148 18.72 1.81 -9.45
N PHE A 149 19.97 2.25 -9.32
CA PHE A 149 21.20 1.46 -9.38
C PHE A 149 21.93 1.39 -8.04
N ASP A 150 21.26 1.73 -6.94
CA ASP A 150 21.76 1.54 -5.58
C ASP A 150 21.76 0.05 -5.18
N THR A 151 22.34 -0.28 -4.03
CA THR A 151 22.64 -1.64 -3.56
C THR A 151 21.44 -2.59 -3.65
N ALA A 152 20.26 -2.19 -3.20
CA ALA A 152 19.10 -3.09 -3.14
C ALA A 152 18.45 -3.37 -4.51
N PRO A 153 18.18 -2.37 -5.37
CA PRO A 153 17.82 -2.60 -6.76
C PRO A 153 18.86 -3.44 -7.52
N GLN A 154 20.16 -3.19 -7.32
CA GLN A 154 21.23 -3.97 -7.95
C GLN A 154 21.29 -5.40 -7.45
N ALA A 155 21.15 -5.63 -6.16
CA ALA A 155 21.07 -6.98 -5.59
C ALA A 155 19.89 -7.78 -6.17
N LEU A 156 18.74 -7.14 -6.40
CA LEU A 156 17.62 -7.79 -7.09
C LEU A 156 18.00 -8.20 -8.52
N ARG A 157 18.67 -7.31 -9.28
CA ARG A 157 19.14 -7.64 -10.64
C ARG A 157 20.19 -8.76 -10.62
N ALA A 158 21.13 -8.72 -9.68
CA ALA A 158 22.16 -9.74 -9.49
C ALA A 158 21.56 -11.11 -9.11
N ALA A 159 20.45 -11.13 -8.37
CA ALA A 159 19.67 -12.34 -8.10
C ALA A 159 18.90 -12.88 -9.33
N GLY A 160 19.01 -12.24 -10.50
CA GLY A 160 18.26 -12.59 -11.72
C GLY A 160 16.85 -12.00 -11.78
N GLY A 161 16.54 -11.03 -10.91
CA GLY A 161 15.27 -10.32 -10.89
C GLY A 161 15.25 -9.09 -11.79
N MET A 162 14.11 -8.40 -11.78
CA MET A 162 13.87 -7.18 -12.54
C MET A 162 13.30 -6.10 -11.62
N VAL A 163 13.86 -4.89 -11.70
CA VAL A 163 13.30 -3.69 -11.10
C VAL A 163 12.26 -3.13 -12.06
N GLU A 164 11.00 -3.07 -11.63
CA GLU A 164 9.89 -2.54 -12.43
C GLU A 164 9.77 -1.02 -12.25
N ARG A 165 9.95 -0.55 -11.02
CA ARG A 165 9.84 0.88 -10.68
C ARG A 165 10.74 1.24 -9.51
N PHE A 166 11.35 2.41 -9.62
CA PHE A 166 11.95 3.11 -8.49
C PHE A 166 11.20 4.41 -8.23
N GLY A 167 10.93 4.66 -6.96
CA GLY A 167 10.26 5.83 -6.43
C GLY A 167 8.74 5.86 -6.58
N MET A 168 8.10 6.65 -5.73
CA MET A 168 6.66 6.90 -5.77
C MET A 168 6.32 8.34 -5.37
N PRO A 169 5.23 8.94 -5.89
CA PRO A 169 4.82 10.30 -5.56
C PRO A 169 4.06 10.38 -4.24
N VAL A 170 4.60 9.79 -3.16
CA VAL A 170 3.97 9.75 -1.83
C VAL A 170 5.01 10.07 -0.76
N ASP A 171 4.64 10.91 0.21
CA ASP A 171 5.50 11.35 1.31
C ASP A 171 4.82 11.13 2.68
N PRO A 172 5.40 10.31 3.57
CA PRO A 172 6.61 9.50 3.40
C PRO A 172 6.37 8.25 2.50
N GLY A 173 7.39 7.86 1.72
CA GLY A 173 7.33 6.69 0.83
C GLY A 173 8.14 6.77 -0.45
N ASN A 174 8.58 7.97 -0.82
CA ASN A 174 9.18 8.31 -2.10
C ASN A 174 10.37 7.47 -2.58
N LEU A 175 11.13 6.84 -1.69
CA LEU A 175 12.30 6.00 -2.04
C LEU A 175 11.99 4.51 -2.22
N LEU A 176 10.71 4.14 -2.26
CA LEU A 176 10.31 2.74 -2.47
C LEU A 176 10.71 2.27 -3.85
N PHE A 177 11.14 1.02 -3.98
CA PHE A 177 11.21 0.35 -5.29
C PHE A 177 10.35 -0.91 -5.31
N LEU A 178 9.85 -1.22 -6.50
CA LEU A 178 9.09 -2.42 -6.79
C LEU A 178 9.79 -3.19 -7.91
N GLY A 179 9.88 -4.50 -7.73
CA GLY A 179 10.40 -5.42 -8.73
C GLY A 179 9.90 -6.83 -8.48
N ARG A 180 10.53 -7.79 -9.15
CA ARG A 180 10.19 -9.21 -9.04
C ARG A 180 11.38 -10.11 -9.31
N LEU A 181 11.41 -11.26 -8.66
CA LEU A 181 12.26 -12.40 -9.01
C LEU A 181 11.36 -13.50 -9.59
N GLY A 182 11.40 -13.68 -10.92
CA GLY A 182 10.40 -14.49 -11.61
C GLY A 182 8.99 -13.91 -11.43
N ALA A 183 8.11 -14.67 -10.76
CA ALA A 183 6.75 -14.24 -10.39
C ALA A 183 6.66 -13.64 -8.98
N ARG A 184 7.70 -13.80 -8.15
CA ARG A 184 7.71 -13.35 -6.74
C ARG A 184 7.92 -11.84 -6.65
N PRO A 185 6.99 -11.07 -6.06
CA PRO A 185 7.18 -9.65 -5.85
C PRO A 185 8.32 -9.36 -4.86
N VAL A 186 9.07 -8.29 -5.15
CA VAL A 186 10.14 -7.77 -4.29
C VAL A 186 9.91 -6.28 -4.08
N ILE A 187 9.80 -5.85 -2.82
CA ILE A 187 9.53 -4.46 -2.45
C ILE A 187 10.68 -3.93 -1.59
N GLY A 188 11.37 -2.91 -2.07
CA GLY A 188 12.33 -2.15 -1.29
C GLY A 188 11.64 -1.05 -0.48
N LEU A 189 11.85 -1.09 0.83
CA LEU A 189 11.22 -0.20 1.79
C LEU A 189 12.18 0.95 2.16
N PRO A 190 11.73 2.21 2.07
CA PRO A 190 12.47 3.34 2.62
C PRO A 190 12.74 3.18 4.12
N GLY A 191 13.83 3.75 4.63
CA GLY A 191 14.11 3.75 6.07
C GLY A 191 12.99 4.38 6.93
N SER A 192 12.21 5.31 6.37
CA SER A 192 11.02 5.88 7.01
C SER A 192 9.90 4.86 7.28
N ALA A 193 9.90 3.72 6.59
CA ALA A 193 8.93 2.63 6.82
C ALA A 193 9.11 1.94 8.19
N ARG A 194 10.24 2.17 8.89
CA ARG A 194 10.47 1.72 10.27
C ARG A 194 9.50 2.38 11.27
N SER A 195 8.88 3.50 10.91
CA SER A 195 7.80 4.13 11.69
C SER A 195 6.49 3.35 11.52
N PRO A 196 5.65 3.20 12.57
CA PRO A 196 4.35 2.53 12.46
C PRO A 196 3.26 3.41 11.82
N VAL A 197 3.55 4.67 11.50
CA VAL A 197 2.57 5.59 10.90
C VAL A 197 2.30 5.20 9.44
N LEU A 198 1.12 5.58 8.92
CA LEU A 198 0.76 5.42 7.52
C LEU A 198 1.87 5.94 6.59
N HIS A 199 2.20 5.13 5.58
CA HIS A 199 3.34 5.28 4.71
C HIS A 199 2.99 4.81 3.29
N GLY A 200 3.61 5.38 2.24
CA GLY A 200 3.34 4.96 0.86
C GLY A 200 3.59 3.47 0.60
N ALA A 201 4.50 2.87 1.36
CA ALA A 201 4.74 1.42 1.33
C ALA A 201 3.50 0.59 1.69
N ASP A 202 2.59 1.10 2.51
CA ASP A 202 1.33 0.42 2.82
C ASP A 202 0.47 0.24 1.57
N TRP A 203 0.39 1.27 0.74
CA TRP A 203 -0.43 1.26 -0.46
C TRP A 203 0.11 0.27 -1.49
N VAL A 204 1.44 0.23 -1.66
CA VAL A 204 2.09 -0.72 -2.57
C VAL A 204 1.96 -2.14 -2.03
N LEU A 205 2.29 -2.37 -0.76
CA LEU A 205 2.21 -3.69 -0.13
C LEU A 205 0.79 -4.24 -0.19
N ALA A 206 -0.22 -3.45 0.17
CA ALA A 206 -1.62 -3.90 0.18
C ALA A 206 -2.11 -4.28 -1.22
N ARG A 207 -1.77 -3.49 -2.25
CA ARG A 207 -2.15 -3.78 -3.64
C ARG A 207 -1.47 -5.02 -4.16
N VAL A 208 -0.15 -5.14 -3.97
CA VAL A 208 0.63 -6.32 -4.37
C VAL A 208 0.12 -7.56 -3.65
N ALA A 209 -0.06 -7.50 -2.32
CA ALA A 209 -0.59 -8.59 -1.51
C ALA A 209 -1.94 -9.11 -2.02
N CYS A 210 -2.84 -8.21 -2.42
CA CYS A 210 -4.17 -8.53 -2.95
C CYS A 210 -4.19 -8.91 -4.44
N GLY A 211 -3.03 -8.90 -5.12
CA GLY A 211 -2.91 -9.14 -6.57
C GLY A 211 -3.63 -8.09 -7.42
N LEU A 212 -3.70 -6.85 -6.93
CA LEU A 212 -4.19 -5.71 -7.70
C LEU A 212 -3.07 -5.14 -8.57
N PRO A 213 -3.38 -4.52 -9.71
CA PRO A 213 -2.37 -3.80 -10.50
C PRO A 213 -1.63 -2.81 -9.59
N CYS A 214 -0.31 -2.75 -9.70
CA CYS A 214 0.53 -1.85 -8.90
C CYS A 214 1.81 -1.46 -9.67
N GLY A 215 1.72 -1.32 -10.99
CA GLY A 215 2.86 -1.00 -11.83
C GLY A 215 3.15 0.49 -11.87
N ALA A 216 3.89 0.91 -12.91
CA ALA A 216 4.33 2.29 -13.03
C ALA A 216 3.16 3.29 -13.12
N ALA A 217 2.11 3.00 -13.89
CA ALA A 217 0.96 3.89 -14.01
C ALA A 217 0.20 4.03 -12.67
N GLU A 218 -0.03 2.90 -11.99
CA GLU A 218 -0.76 2.87 -10.73
C GLU A 218 -0.04 3.60 -9.61
N ILE A 219 1.29 3.45 -9.53
CA ILE A 219 2.09 4.15 -8.54
C ILE A 219 2.17 5.65 -8.86
N ALA A 220 2.31 6.04 -10.13
CA ALA A 220 2.28 7.45 -10.52
C ALA A 220 0.96 8.14 -10.13
N ALA A 221 -0.17 7.43 -10.25
CA ALA A 221 -1.49 7.94 -9.88
C ALA A 221 -1.67 8.19 -8.36
N MET A 222 -0.76 7.69 -7.51
CA MET A 222 -0.81 7.90 -6.06
C MET A 222 -0.46 9.33 -5.61
N GLY A 223 -0.08 10.22 -6.54
CA GLY A 223 0.32 11.60 -6.20
C GLY A 223 -0.82 12.43 -5.62
N VAL A 224 -2.06 12.23 -6.08
CA VAL A 224 -3.23 12.91 -5.51
C VAL A 224 -3.56 12.28 -4.16
N GLY A 225 -3.41 13.05 -3.09
CA GLY A 225 -3.52 12.55 -1.71
C GLY A 225 -2.25 11.86 -1.21
N GLY A 226 -1.15 11.88 -1.98
CA GLY A 226 0.13 11.27 -1.61
C GLY A 226 0.89 12.00 -0.49
N LEU A 227 0.41 13.16 -0.03
CA LEU A 227 0.99 13.86 1.11
C LEU A 227 0.33 13.38 2.40
N LEU A 228 0.90 12.34 3.01
CA LEU A 228 0.29 11.64 4.16
C LEU A 228 0.58 12.33 5.49
N LYS A 229 1.71 13.03 5.58
CA LYS A 229 2.12 13.79 6.75
C LYS A 229 2.20 15.29 6.44
N GLU A 230 1.07 15.98 6.55
CA GLU A 230 1.07 17.37 7.01
C GLU A 230 0.40 17.43 8.38
N ILE A 231 1.21 17.66 9.42
CA ILE A 231 0.72 18.06 10.74
C ILE A 231 1.04 19.56 10.90
N PRO A 232 0.14 20.41 11.46
CA PRO A 232 0.21 21.89 11.46
C PRO A 232 1.34 22.55 12.26
N THR A 233 2.43 21.85 12.54
CA THR A 233 3.58 22.35 13.30
C THR A 233 4.85 22.28 12.46
N ARG A 234 4.84 22.97 11.32
CA ARG A 234 6.08 23.33 10.63
C ARG A 234 6.20 24.86 10.67
N PRO A 235 7.25 25.43 11.28
CA PRO A 235 7.62 26.79 10.94
C PRO A 235 7.84 26.84 9.42
N GLN A 236 7.40 27.92 8.82
CA GLN A 236 7.37 28.22 7.38
C GLN A 236 8.61 27.78 6.57
N PRO A 237 8.49 27.64 5.24
CA PRO A 237 9.41 26.89 4.40
C PRO A 237 10.82 27.48 4.38
N ARG A 238 11.80 26.60 4.12
CA ARG A 238 13.13 26.95 3.63
C ARG A 238 12.98 27.69 2.29
N ARG A 239 12.71 28.99 2.33
CA ARG A 239 13.19 29.90 1.28
C ARG A 239 14.71 29.85 1.38
N GLY A 240 15.35 29.21 0.41
CA GLY A 240 16.79 29.35 0.21
C GLY A 240 17.10 30.84 0.14
N GLY A 241 17.98 31.30 1.01
CA GLY A 241 18.53 32.65 0.91
C GLY A 241 19.15 32.80 -0.47
N ARG A 242 18.59 33.69 -1.29
CA ARG A 242 19.34 34.28 -2.38
C ARG A 242 20.16 35.40 -1.75
N GLY A 243 21.48 35.33 -1.93
CA GLY A 243 22.30 36.54 -1.97
C GLY A 243 21.93 37.40 -3.17
#